data_AF-A0A0P8A6M1-F1
#
_entry.id   AF-A0A0P8A6M1-F1
#
_cell.length_a   1.000
_cell.length_b   1.000
_cell.length_c   1.000
_cell.angle_alpha   90.00
_cell.angle_beta   90.00
_cell.angle_gamma   90.00
#
_symmetry.space_group_name_H-M   'P 1'
#
loop_
_entity.id
_entity.type
_entity.pdbx_description
1 polymer ?
#
loop_
_entity_poly.entity_id
_entity_poly.type
_entity_poly.pdbx_seq_one_letter_code
_entity_poly.pdbx_strand_id
1 'polypeptide(L)'
;MTSSPKLEPTLHQAIARRLKRSLSAQGQIALPAVKGALDPYGQRLNRLFSLLGKPLSPSELVKLCQHLAQLLQNPPPASDIILSYEPAPPPRQGLVYRLDRIKTETPSQTLRCQGQLVFPCIPCLSRDYLQQLASLFALLTHPLNQAQAEQLHSRLEQELASGFLLSPQSRLSVSYASNPPSQGGLSCQISVVTRSLADQSQTILRQTPNYLQMFGPLTKILDVAQAQSPQDTPILLAGVGTAQSALPLAQQGFPIDALDLAPAFAQQLRQLAQEQTLPITVVSQDILDPLLSLKSQQYRLGILTDVASRLADVEALELLLKKVAQALQPGGTLLINLFLAPEALPSTPLLEETARVFNSTLFRRSQLQSLLDCLPLTLIDEVSVLAYEREHRPQDGLKLNPWYVHWAQGQQVFAMDTPPMELHWLTLRREETAEDPNSPNPLFSTVDAEF
;
A
#
# COMPACT_ATOMS: atom_id res chain seq x y z
N MET A 1 1.53 -8.03 35.22
CA MET A 1 0.66 -7.57 34.12
C MET A 1 1.35 -6.42 33.42
N THR A 2 2.22 -6.71 32.47
CA THR A 2 2.82 -5.69 31.61
C THR A 2 1.72 -5.17 30.68
N SER A 3 1.39 -3.89 30.78
CA SER A 3 0.44 -3.25 29.86
C SER A 3 0.90 -3.49 28.44
N SER A 4 0.01 -3.95 27.56
CA SER A 4 0.30 -4.08 26.13
C SER A 4 0.94 -2.78 25.62
N PRO A 5 2.01 -2.86 24.81
CA PRO A 5 2.69 -1.67 24.33
C PRO A 5 1.70 -0.77 23.60
N LYS A 6 1.69 0.52 23.94
CA LYS A 6 0.77 1.51 23.37
C LYS A 6 1.55 2.49 22.50
N LEU A 7 1.00 2.79 21.32
CA LEU A 7 1.48 3.88 20.49
C LEU A 7 1.26 5.22 21.20
N GLU A 8 2.24 6.11 21.08
CA GLU A 8 2.13 7.50 21.50
C GLU A 8 0.90 8.17 20.84
N PRO A 9 0.16 9.06 21.54
CA PRO A 9 -1.06 9.67 21.01
C PRO A 9 -0.86 10.40 19.68
N THR A 10 0.29 11.06 19.49
CA THR A 10 0.62 11.77 18.25
C THR A 10 0.78 10.83 17.06
N LEU A 11 1.43 9.68 17.27
CA LEU A 11 1.60 8.64 16.26
C LEU A 11 0.27 7.98 15.91
N HIS A 12 -0.54 7.68 16.93
CA HIS A 12 -1.89 7.16 16.74
C HIS A 12 -2.73 8.13 15.88
N GLN A 13 -2.69 9.44 16.18
CA GLN A 13 -3.39 10.46 15.40
C GLN A 13 -2.86 10.58 13.96
N ALA A 14 -1.55 10.39 13.74
CA ALA A 14 -0.97 10.38 12.40
C ALA A 14 -1.48 9.19 11.56
N ILE A 15 -1.57 7.99 12.14
CA ILE A 15 -2.19 6.82 11.51
C ILE A 15 -3.68 7.07 11.25
N ALA A 16 -4.43 7.57 12.24
CA ALA A 16 -5.86 7.84 12.09
C ALA A 16 -6.14 8.86 10.96
N ARG A 17 -5.33 9.92 10.84
CA ARG A 17 -5.40 10.88 9.71
C ARG A 17 -5.17 10.19 8.37
N ARG A 18 -4.20 9.27 8.30
CA ARG A 18 -3.93 8.51 7.09
C ARG A 18 -5.11 7.60 6.71
N LEU A 19 -5.66 6.86 7.66
CA LEU A 19 -6.80 5.96 7.43
C LEU A 19 -8.05 6.72 6.96
N LYS A 20 -8.32 7.90 7.54
CA LYS A 20 -9.40 8.80 7.06
C LYS A 20 -9.20 9.25 5.61
N ARG A 21 -7.95 9.39 5.14
CA ARG A 21 -7.67 9.70 3.73
C ARG A 21 -8.01 8.52 2.82
N SER A 22 -7.81 7.29 3.30
CA SER A 22 -8.10 6.05 2.56
C SER A 22 -9.56 5.61 2.56
N LEU A 23 -10.38 6.13 3.47
CA LEU A 23 -11.83 5.96 3.43
C LEU A 23 -12.42 6.63 2.17
N SER A 24 -13.23 5.86 1.45
CA SER A 24 -14.04 6.34 0.32
C SER A 24 -15.52 6.14 0.62
N ALA A 25 -16.37 7.03 0.11
CA ALA A 25 -17.80 6.95 0.29
C ALA A 25 -18.55 7.48 -0.94
N GLN A 26 -19.70 6.90 -1.23
CA GLN A 26 -20.65 7.39 -2.22
C GLN A 26 -22.08 7.07 -1.80
N GLY A 27 -23.05 7.89 -2.20
CA GLY A 27 -24.43 7.63 -1.85
C GLY A 27 -25.37 8.79 -2.10
N GLN A 28 -26.61 8.61 -1.66
CA GLN A 28 -27.69 9.57 -1.76
C GLN A 28 -28.51 9.58 -0.48
N ILE A 29 -28.97 10.78 -0.09
CA ILE A 29 -29.89 10.99 1.02
C ILE A 29 -31.03 11.87 0.52
N ALA A 30 -32.27 11.44 0.75
CA ALA A 30 -33.48 12.22 0.53
C ALA A 30 -34.00 12.75 1.87
N LEU A 31 -34.11 14.07 1.98
CA LEU A 31 -34.69 14.78 3.12
C LEU A 31 -35.99 15.46 2.67
N PRO A 32 -37.07 15.46 3.46
CA PRO A 32 -38.25 16.23 3.12
C PRO A 32 -37.94 17.72 2.94
N ALA A 33 -38.50 18.38 1.93
CA ALA A 33 -38.28 19.81 1.72
C ALA A 33 -39.15 20.65 2.65
N VAL A 34 -38.67 20.88 3.88
CA VAL A 34 -39.41 21.60 4.92
C VAL A 34 -38.91 23.03 5.09
N LYS A 35 -39.83 24.00 4.99
CA LYS A 35 -39.51 25.41 5.26
C LYS A 35 -39.01 25.58 6.70
N GLY A 36 -37.87 26.25 6.88
CA GLY A 36 -37.25 26.46 8.19
C GLY A 36 -36.32 25.34 8.66
N ALA A 37 -36.15 24.26 7.89
CA ALA A 37 -35.24 23.17 8.25
C ALA A 37 -33.75 23.42 7.92
N LEU A 38 -33.37 24.67 7.60
CA LEU A 38 -32.01 25.01 7.17
C LEU A 38 -30.96 24.61 8.22
N ASP A 39 -31.11 25.07 9.46
CA ASP A 39 -30.16 24.80 10.54
C ASP A 39 -30.04 23.30 10.89
N PRO A 40 -31.16 22.56 11.14
CA PRO A 40 -31.06 21.14 11.45
C PRO A 40 -30.50 20.32 10.26
N TYR A 41 -30.76 20.71 9.01
CA TYR A 41 -30.18 20.03 7.84
C TYR A 41 -28.70 20.37 7.66
N GLY A 42 -28.30 21.63 7.81
CA GLY A 42 -26.90 22.03 7.75
C GLY A 42 -26.04 21.29 8.78
N GLN A 43 -26.51 21.20 10.03
CA GLN A 43 -25.81 20.46 11.09
C GLN A 43 -25.74 18.95 10.78
N ARG A 44 -26.84 18.35 10.33
CA ARG A 44 -26.90 16.94 9.96
C ARG A 44 -25.93 16.61 8.82
N LEU A 45 -25.94 17.41 7.75
CA LEU A 45 -25.06 17.21 6.60
C LEU A 45 -23.59 17.44 6.98
N ASN A 46 -23.27 18.43 7.82
CA ASN A 46 -21.90 18.61 8.31
C ASN A 46 -21.40 17.37 9.08
N ARG A 47 -22.24 16.82 9.97
CA ARG A 47 -21.92 15.60 10.71
C ARG A 47 -21.80 14.38 9.80
N LEU A 48 -22.64 14.29 8.76
CA LEU A 48 -22.55 13.23 7.75
C LEU A 48 -21.17 13.24 7.10
N PHE A 49 -20.74 14.36 6.52
CA PHE A 49 -19.43 14.47 5.86
C PHE A 49 -18.26 14.11 6.78
N SER A 50 -18.38 14.47 8.07
CA SER A 50 -17.40 14.05 9.10
C SER A 50 -17.37 12.53 9.29
N LEU A 51 -18.53 11.86 9.35
CA LEU A 51 -18.65 10.40 9.46
C LEU A 51 -18.27 9.67 8.17
N LEU A 52 -18.34 10.33 7.01
CA LEU A 52 -17.80 9.81 5.75
C LEU A 52 -16.27 10.01 5.63
N GLY A 53 -15.63 10.53 6.68
CA GLY A 53 -14.17 10.75 6.75
C GLY A 53 -13.66 12.00 6.03
N LYS A 54 -14.56 12.81 5.43
CA LYS A 54 -14.23 14.03 4.68
C LYS A 54 -15.02 15.22 5.24
N PRO A 55 -14.68 15.73 6.44
CA PRO A 55 -15.40 16.85 7.04
C PRO A 55 -15.35 18.08 6.11
N LEU A 56 -16.46 18.82 6.06
CA LEU A 56 -16.52 20.07 5.29
C LEU A 56 -15.66 21.13 5.98
N SER A 57 -14.88 21.88 5.19
CA SER A 57 -14.28 23.11 5.67
C SER A 57 -15.36 24.17 5.99
N PRO A 58 -15.04 25.19 6.80
CA PRO A 58 -16.00 26.25 7.12
C PRO A 58 -16.60 26.92 5.87
N SER A 59 -15.79 27.14 4.84
CA SER A 59 -16.25 27.76 3.59
C SER A 59 -17.14 26.84 2.76
N GLU A 60 -16.87 25.52 2.76
CA GLU A 60 -17.73 24.52 2.12
C GLU A 60 -19.08 24.40 2.84
N LEU A 61 -19.08 24.42 4.17
CA LEU A 61 -20.30 24.39 4.97
C LEU A 61 -21.18 25.61 4.68
N VAL A 62 -20.60 26.82 4.59
CA VAL A 62 -21.34 28.03 4.23
C VAL A 62 -21.98 27.89 2.85
N LYS A 63 -21.22 27.41 1.85
CA LYS A 63 -21.75 27.19 0.48
C LYS A 63 -22.87 26.16 0.46
N LEU A 64 -22.74 25.07 1.22
CA LEU A 64 -23.77 24.05 1.37
C LEU A 64 -25.05 24.66 1.96
N CYS A 65 -24.94 25.43 3.04
CA CYS A 65 -26.09 26.07 3.68
C CYS A 65 -26.76 27.11 2.78
N GLN A 66 -26.00 27.88 2.01
CA GLN A 66 -26.55 28.83 1.03
C GLN A 66 -27.38 28.11 -0.06
N HIS A 67 -26.86 27.01 -0.60
CA HIS A 67 -27.59 26.22 -1.60
C HIS A 67 -28.84 25.55 -0.99
N LEU A 68 -28.73 24.98 0.21
CA LEU A 68 -29.90 24.47 0.95
C LEU A 68 -30.97 25.54 1.16
N ALA A 69 -30.58 26.76 1.55
CA ALA A 69 -31.52 27.85 1.80
C ALA A 69 -32.33 28.21 0.53
N GLN A 70 -31.67 28.20 -0.64
CA GLN A 70 -32.34 28.40 -1.92
C GLN A 70 -33.35 27.28 -2.23
N LEU A 71 -32.96 26.02 -2.01
CA LEU A 71 -33.84 24.88 -2.28
C LEU A 71 -35.02 24.78 -1.29
N LEU A 72 -34.83 25.24 -0.05
CA LEU A 72 -35.87 25.29 0.98
C LEU A 72 -36.74 26.56 0.92
N GLN A 73 -36.48 27.46 -0.03
CA GLN A 73 -37.33 28.61 -0.27
C GLN A 73 -38.64 28.17 -0.96
N ASN A 74 -39.76 28.40 -0.28
CA ASN A 74 -41.12 28.10 -0.75
C ASN A 74 -41.25 26.70 -1.40
N PRO A 75 -40.99 25.62 -0.64
CA PRO A 75 -40.99 24.27 -1.20
C PRO A 75 -42.40 23.84 -1.59
N PRO A 76 -42.58 23.09 -2.69
CA PRO A 76 -43.83 22.42 -2.99
C PRO A 76 -44.27 21.49 -1.85
N PRO A 77 -45.59 21.25 -1.65
CA PRO A 77 -46.11 20.44 -0.55
C PRO A 77 -45.56 19.01 -0.48
N ALA A 78 -45.22 18.42 -1.63
CA ALA A 78 -44.62 17.11 -1.74
C ALA A 78 -43.33 17.22 -2.55
N SER A 79 -42.22 17.47 -1.86
CA SER A 79 -40.89 17.49 -2.46
C SER A 79 -39.81 17.09 -1.47
N ASP A 80 -38.73 16.54 -2.00
CA ASP A 80 -37.54 16.13 -1.26
C ASP A 80 -36.32 16.93 -1.75
N ILE A 81 -35.40 17.18 -0.82
CA ILE A 81 -34.02 17.55 -1.11
C ILE A 81 -33.19 16.27 -1.21
N ILE A 82 -32.61 16.04 -2.37
CA ILE A 82 -31.68 14.94 -2.62
C ILE A 82 -30.25 15.47 -2.52
N LEU A 83 -29.49 14.96 -1.55
CA LEU A 83 -28.04 15.10 -1.50
C LEU A 83 -27.42 13.85 -2.12
N SER A 84 -26.75 14.00 -3.25
CA SER A 84 -25.87 12.97 -3.81
C SER A 84 -24.42 13.31 -3.50
N TYR A 85 -23.61 12.33 -3.13
CA TYR A 85 -22.18 12.50 -2.88
C TYR A 85 -21.37 11.34 -3.45
N GLU A 86 -20.17 11.62 -3.92
CA GLU A 86 -19.26 10.65 -4.52
C GLU A 86 -17.80 11.10 -4.36
N PRO A 87 -16.81 10.20 -4.54
CA PRO A 87 -15.40 10.58 -4.53
C PRO A 87 -15.11 11.65 -5.57
N ALA A 88 -14.34 12.66 -5.18
CA ALA A 88 -13.92 13.69 -6.10
C ALA A 88 -13.06 13.09 -7.24
N PRO A 89 -13.24 13.53 -8.50
CA PRO A 89 -12.39 13.07 -9.59
C PRO A 89 -10.94 13.54 -9.38
N PRO A 90 -9.93 12.72 -9.73
CA PRO A 90 -8.53 13.12 -9.67
C PRO A 90 -8.26 14.41 -10.46
N PRO A 91 -7.35 15.30 -10.00
CA PRO A 91 -6.49 15.18 -8.83
C PRO A 91 -7.14 15.66 -7.51
N ARG A 92 -8.42 16.07 -7.55
CA ARG A 92 -9.11 16.57 -6.37
C ARG A 92 -9.33 15.43 -5.38
N GLN A 93 -9.06 15.68 -4.10
CA GLN A 93 -9.31 14.73 -3.03
C GLN A 93 -10.57 15.12 -2.26
N GLY A 94 -11.23 14.12 -1.64
CA GLY A 94 -12.42 14.33 -0.83
C GLY A 94 -13.69 13.82 -1.50
N LEU A 95 -14.83 14.38 -1.11
CA LEU A 95 -16.13 14.11 -1.72
C LEU A 95 -16.59 15.33 -2.48
N VAL A 96 -17.19 15.11 -3.65
CA VAL A 96 -18.04 16.10 -4.30
C VAL A 96 -19.49 15.77 -4.00
N TYR A 97 -20.35 16.79 -4.01
CA TYR A 97 -21.76 16.61 -3.75
C TYR A 97 -22.62 17.49 -4.64
N ARG A 98 -23.87 17.06 -4.82
CA ARG A 98 -24.94 17.78 -5.50
C ARG A 98 -26.19 17.79 -4.65
N LEU A 99 -26.88 18.92 -4.64
CA LEU A 99 -28.17 19.09 -3.99
C LEU A 99 -29.21 19.40 -5.06
N ASP A 100 -30.27 18.60 -5.12
CA ASP A 100 -31.40 18.80 -6.02
C ASP A 100 -32.70 18.80 -5.23
N ARG A 101 -33.72 19.54 -5.70
CA ARG A 101 -35.08 19.43 -5.17
C ARG A 101 -35.95 18.65 -6.16
N ILE A 102 -36.53 17.55 -5.73
CA ILE A 102 -37.36 16.67 -6.57
C ILE A 102 -38.79 16.67 -6.03
N LYS A 103 -39.77 16.79 -6.93
CA LYS A 103 -41.18 16.63 -6.55
C LYS A 103 -41.48 15.16 -6.29
N THR A 104 -42.23 14.88 -5.24
CA THR A 104 -42.67 13.52 -4.89
C THR A 104 -44.18 13.41 -5.06
N GLU A 105 -44.66 12.21 -5.39
CA GLU A 105 -46.11 11.97 -5.49
C GLU A 105 -46.79 12.04 -4.11
N THR A 106 -46.06 11.64 -3.07
CA THR A 106 -46.51 11.70 -1.67
C THR A 106 -45.48 12.45 -0.82
N PRO A 107 -45.91 13.19 0.21
CA PRO A 107 -44.98 13.82 1.15
C PRO A 107 -44.13 12.75 1.84
N SER A 108 -42.81 12.81 1.68
CA SER A 108 -41.90 11.97 2.46
C SER A 108 -41.98 12.37 3.94
N GLN A 109 -42.34 11.42 4.79
CA GLN A 109 -42.36 11.62 6.25
C GLN A 109 -41.05 11.19 6.91
N THR A 110 -40.21 10.46 6.18
CA THR A 110 -38.98 9.86 6.68
C THR A 110 -37.81 10.12 5.74
N LEU A 111 -36.61 10.15 6.31
CA LEU A 111 -35.36 10.20 5.57
C LEU A 111 -35.18 8.88 4.80
N ARG A 112 -34.85 8.96 3.52
CA ARG A 112 -34.45 7.80 2.71
C ARG A 112 -32.98 7.92 2.38
N CYS A 113 -32.24 6.81 2.42
CA CYS A 113 -30.82 6.83 2.11
C CYS A 113 -30.38 5.56 1.40
N GLN A 114 -29.32 5.68 0.62
CA GLN A 114 -28.54 4.56 0.12
C GLN A 114 -27.09 4.99 -0.04
N GLY A 115 -26.16 4.09 0.19
CA GLY A 115 -24.75 4.44 0.04
C GLY A 115 -23.82 3.25 0.21
N GLN A 116 -22.55 3.54 0.01
CA GLN A 116 -21.45 2.61 0.14
C GLN A 116 -20.28 3.31 0.82
N LEU A 117 -19.68 2.64 1.81
CA LEU A 117 -18.41 2.99 2.41
C LEU A 117 -17.37 1.95 2.05
N VAL A 118 -16.15 2.38 1.81
CA VAL A 118 -15.03 1.49 1.48
C VAL A 118 -13.88 1.77 2.44
N PHE A 119 -13.57 0.80 3.29
CA PHE A 119 -12.51 0.84 4.29
C PHE A 119 -11.31 -0.01 3.85
N PRO A 120 -10.08 0.30 4.30
CA PRO A 120 -9.00 -0.69 4.25
C PRO A 120 -9.33 -1.87 5.18
N CYS A 121 -9.02 -3.09 4.75
CA CYS A 121 -9.12 -4.26 5.62
C CYS A 121 -7.99 -4.22 6.66
N ILE A 122 -8.30 -3.76 7.88
CA ILE A 122 -7.38 -3.72 9.01
C ILE A 122 -8.09 -4.40 10.19
N PRO A 123 -7.77 -5.67 10.49
CA PRO A 123 -8.47 -6.48 11.48
C PRO A 123 -8.64 -5.79 12.85
N CYS A 124 -7.60 -5.14 13.35
CA CYS A 124 -7.65 -4.51 14.68
C CYS A 124 -8.62 -3.31 14.78
N LEU A 125 -9.12 -2.79 13.65
CA LEU A 125 -10.05 -1.65 13.58
C LEU A 125 -11.53 -2.06 13.50
N SER A 126 -11.86 -3.34 13.71
CA SER A 126 -13.26 -3.82 13.65
C SER A 126 -14.21 -3.01 14.54
N ARG A 127 -13.77 -2.65 15.74
CA ARG A 127 -14.54 -1.82 16.69
C ARG A 127 -14.63 -0.36 16.27
N ASP A 128 -13.56 0.22 15.76
CA ASP A 128 -13.56 1.60 15.25
C ASP A 128 -14.52 1.75 14.07
N TYR A 129 -14.52 0.78 13.16
CA TYR A 129 -15.44 0.74 12.03
C TYR A 129 -16.89 0.54 12.48
N LEU A 130 -17.13 -0.35 13.46
CA LEU A 130 -18.46 -0.49 14.07
C LEU A 130 -18.96 0.84 14.65
N GLN A 131 -18.12 1.54 15.42
CA GLN A 131 -18.50 2.82 16.04
C GLN A 131 -18.85 3.87 14.98
N GLN A 132 -18.07 3.92 13.90
CA GLN A 132 -18.31 4.83 12.78
C GLN A 132 -19.63 4.50 12.06
N LEU A 133 -19.90 3.22 11.78
CA LEU A 133 -21.14 2.75 11.16
C LEU A 133 -22.36 2.98 12.05
N ALA A 134 -22.27 2.67 13.34
CA ALA A 134 -23.34 2.90 14.31
C ALA A 134 -23.69 4.40 14.40
N SER A 135 -22.67 5.26 14.42
CA SER A 135 -22.86 6.72 14.41
C SER A 135 -23.52 7.21 13.12
N LEU A 136 -23.14 6.64 11.97
CA LEU A 136 -23.74 6.95 10.69
C LEU A 136 -25.20 6.50 10.63
N PHE A 137 -25.50 5.26 11.00
CA PHE A 137 -26.87 4.75 10.94
C PHE A 137 -27.80 5.49 11.92
N ALA A 138 -27.31 5.86 13.11
CA ALA A 138 -28.04 6.74 14.01
C ALA A 138 -28.31 8.13 13.37
N LEU A 139 -27.33 8.72 12.69
CA LEU A 139 -27.50 9.97 11.94
C LEU A 139 -28.52 9.82 10.80
N LEU A 140 -28.63 8.63 10.20
CA LEU A 140 -29.59 8.28 9.16
C LEU A 140 -30.93 7.77 9.73
N THR A 141 -31.20 8.01 11.02
CA THR A 141 -32.46 7.65 11.70
C THR A 141 -32.71 6.15 11.91
N HIS A 142 -31.65 5.34 11.80
CA HIS A 142 -31.67 3.89 11.97
C HIS A 142 -30.62 3.45 13.01
N PRO A 143 -30.73 3.85 14.30
CA PRO A 143 -29.75 3.43 15.31
C PRO A 143 -29.75 1.90 15.46
N LEU A 144 -28.55 1.33 15.63
CA LEU A 144 -28.40 -0.10 15.90
C LEU A 144 -28.78 -0.40 17.35
N ASN A 145 -29.59 -1.44 17.55
CA ASN A 145 -29.73 -2.04 18.88
C ASN A 145 -28.51 -2.90 19.22
N GLN A 146 -28.42 -3.37 20.46
CA GLN A 146 -27.27 -4.15 20.94
C GLN A 146 -27.03 -5.42 20.11
N ALA A 147 -28.07 -6.22 19.86
CA ALA A 147 -27.94 -7.46 19.09
C ALA A 147 -27.48 -7.20 17.65
N GLN A 148 -28.00 -6.15 17.01
CA GLN A 148 -27.56 -5.73 15.67
C GLN A 148 -26.11 -5.26 15.67
N ALA A 149 -25.68 -4.52 16.69
CA ALA A 149 -24.30 -4.07 16.83
C ALA A 149 -23.34 -5.24 17.03
N GLU A 150 -23.70 -6.24 17.85
CA GLU A 150 -22.92 -7.46 18.07
C GLU A 150 -22.82 -8.31 16.80
N GLN A 151 -23.93 -8.51 16.07
CA GLN A 151 -23.92 -9.22 14.79
C GLN A 151 -23.07 -8.52 13.74
N LEU A 152 -23.20 -7.19 13.63
CA LEU A 152 -22.40 -6.39 12.71
C LEU A 152 -20.91 -6.45 13.07
N HIS A 153 -20.57 -6.37 14.36
CA HIS A 153 -19.19 -6.46 14.82
C HIS A 153 -18.55 -7.80 14.48
N SER A 154 -19.25 -8.92 14.76
CA SER A 154 -18.78 -10.26 14.41
C SER A 154 -18.54 -10.41 12.91
N ARG A 155 -19.44 -9.87 12.08
CA ARG A 155 -19.27 -9.87 10.61
C ARG A 155 -18.07 -9.03 10.18
N LEU A 156 -17.88 -7.86 10.77
CA LEU A 156 -16.72 -7.00 10.48
C LEU A 156 -15.41 -7.71 10.82
N GLU A 157 -15.31 -8.34 11.99
CA GLU A 157 -14.11 -9.09 12.40
C GLU A 157 -13.76 -10.19 11.38
N GLN A 158 -14.74 -10.98 10.98
CA GLN A 158 -14.54 -12.07 10.02
C GLN A 158 -14.10 -11.53 8.64
N GLU A 159 -14.80 -10.54 8.09
CA GLU A 159 -14.54 -10.02 6.74
C GLU A 159 -13.22 -9.23 6.69
N LEU A 160 -12.88 -8.47 7.75
CA LEU A 160 -11.60 -7.77 7.84
C LEU A 160 -10.43 -8.75 7.92
N ALA A 161 -10.53 -9.78 8.77
CA ALA A 161 -9.49 -10.80 8.90
C ALA A 161 -9.30 -11.58 7.58
N SER A 162 -10.40 -12.04 6.98
CA SER A 162 -10.38 -12.75 5.70
C SER A 162 -9.77 -11.88 4.59
N GLY A 163 -10.23 -10.64 4.46
CA GLY A 163 -9.72 -9.72 3.45
C GLY A 163 -8.23 -9.41 3.61
N PHE A 164 -7.79 -9.14 4.85
CA PHE A 164 -6.37 -8.85 5.13
C PHE A 164 -5.46 -10.05 4.88
N LEU A 165 -5.90 -11.26 5.23
CA LEU A 165 -5.17 -12.51 4.97
C LEU A 165 -5.03 -12.78 3.46
N LEU A 166 -6.09 -12.57 2.69
CA LEU A 166 -6.06 -12.71 1.23
C LEU A 166 -5.12 -11.69 0.58
N SER A 167 -5.17 -10.43 1.03
CA SER A 167 -4.26 -9.38 0.62
C SER A 167 -4.37 -8.20 1.59
N PRO A 168 -3.25 -7.66 2.11
CA PRO A 168 -3.30 -6.45 2.94
C PRO A 168 -3.89 -5.23 2.20
N GLN A 169 -3.93 -5.24 0.87
CA GLN A 169 -4.50 -4.17 0.06
C GLN A 169 -6.00 -4.36 -0.23
N SER A 170 -6.62 -5.42 0.29
CA SER A 170 -8.07 -5.63 0.22
C SER A 170 -8.85 -4.45 0.83
N ARG A 171 -10.10 -4.33 0.39
CA ARG A 171 -11.03 -3.30 0.87
C ARG A 171 -12.30 -3.94 1.40
N LEU A 172 -12.79 -3.42 2.51
CA LEU A 172 -14.10 -3.76 3.04
C LEU A 172 -15.12 -2.80 2.43
N SER A 173 -16.08 -3.33 1.68
CA SER A 173 -17.22 -2.59 1.16
C SER A 173 -18.42 -2.78 2.08
N VAL A 174 -18.99 -1.68 2.56
CA VAL A 174 -20.22 -1.66 3.36
C VAL A 174 -21.28 -0.90 2.58
N SER A 175 -22.23 -1.62 1.99
CA SER A 175 -23.37 -1.06 1.28
C SER A 175 -24.59 -1.01 2.19
N TYR A 176 -25.34 0.09 2.13
CA TYR A 176 -26.55 0.25 2.93
C TYR A 176 -27.66 0.94 2.16
N ALA A 177 -28.92 0.63 2.50
CA ALA A 177 -30.10 1.30 1.96
C ALA A 177 -31.29 1.24 2.92
N SER A 178 -32.08 2.31 2.98
CA SER A 178 -33.37 2.32 3.68
C SER A 178 -34.28 1.25 3.09
N ASN A 179 -34.90 0.45 3.96
CA ASN A 179 -35.87 -0.55 3.54
C ASN A 179 -37.19 0.12 3.09
N PRO A 180 -38.04 -0.61 2.35
CA PRO A 180 -39.40 -0.14 2.09
C PRO A 180 -40.14 0.24 3.39
N PRO A 181 -41.05 1.24 3.37
CA PRO A 181 -41.75 1.70 4.56
C PRO A 181 -42.48 0.59 5.34
N SER A 182 -42.95 -0.44 4.66
CA SER A 182 -43.62 -1.60 5.27
C SER A 182 -42.70 -2.48 6.12
N GLN A 183 -41.39 -2.47 5.85
CA GLN A 183 -40.40 -3.26 6.57
C GLN A 183 -39.66 -2.40 7.61
N GLY A 184 -39.44 -1.12 7.31
CA GLY A 184 -38.70 -0.21 8.17
C GLY A 184 -37.22 -0.59 8.34
N GLY A 185 -36.44 0.33 8.91
CA GLY A 185 -35.01 0.11 9.13
C GLY A 185 -34.14 0.26 7.88
N LEU A 186 -32.92 -0.26 7.96
CA LEU A 186 -31.87 -0.14 6.96
C LEU A 186 -31.26 -1.52 6.68
N SER A 187 -31.19 -1.88 5.41
CA SER A 187 -30.40 -3.03 4.95
C SER A 187 -28.92 -2.66 4.94
N CYS A 188 -28.07 -3.57 5.38
CA CYS A 188 -26.62 -3.41 5.39
C CYS A 188 -25.98 -4.71 4.89
N GLN A 189 -25.12 -4.59 3.87
CA GLN A 189 -24.35 -5.69 3.31
C GLN A 189 -22.87 -5.37 3.42
N ILE A 190 -22.09 -6.34 3.89
CA ILE A 190 -20.64 -6.26 3.98
C ILE A 190 -20.06 -7.27 2.97
N SER A 191 -19.04 -6.85 2.23
CA SER A 191 -18.24 -7.72 1.39
C SER A 191 -16.79 -7.28 1.36
N VAL A 192 -15.89 -8.23 1.10
CA VAL A 192 -14.50 -7.93 0.77
C VAL A 192 -14.38 -7.73 -0.73
N VAL A 193 -13.74 -6.64 -1.13
CA VAL A 193 -13.31 -6.36 -2.49
C VAL A 193 -11.80 -6.51 -2.55
N THR A 194 -11.35 -7.52 -3.27
CA THR A 194 -9.94 -7.69 -3.63
C THR A 194 -9.73 -7.18 -5.04
N ARG A 195 -8.57 -6.58 -5.30
CA ARG A 195 -8.10 -6.34 -6.67
C ARG A 195 -6.85 -7.16 -6.85
N SER A 196 -6.84 -8.08 -7.81
CA SER A 196 -5.64 -8.84 -8.12
C SER A 196 -4.53 -7.89 -8.56
N LEU A 197 -3.27 -8.26 -8.29
CA LEU A 197 -2.13 -7.47 -8.77
C LEU A 197 -2.13 -7.36 -10.31
N ALA A 198 -2.65 -8.37 -11.00
CA ALA A 198 -2.86 -8.36 -12.44
C ALA A 198 -3.83 -7.24 -12.88
N ASP A 199 -5.00 -7.13 -12.24
CA ASP A 199 -5.98 -6.08 -12.57
C ASP A 199 -5.44 -4.67 -12.27
N GLN A 200 -4.71 -4.53 -11.16
CA GLN A 200 -4.10 -3.27 -10.76
C GLN A 200 -3.06 -2.81 -11.79
N SER A 201 -2.11 -3.69 -12.14
CA SER A 201 -1.08 -3.39 -13.13
C SER A 201 -1.65 -3.11 -14.52
N GLN A 202 -2.63 -3.89 -14.99
CA GLN A 202 -3.34 -3.61 -16.26
C GLN A 202 -4.06 -2.26 -16.25
N THR A 203 -4.68 -1.88 -15.14
CA THR A 203 -5.36 -0.58 -15.03
C THR A 203 -4.35 0.56 -15.11
N ILE A 204 -3.20 0.44 -14.43
CA ILE A 204 -2.11 1.42 -14.50
C ILE A 204 -1.63 1.56 -15.95
N LEU A 205 -1.35 0.45 -16.65
CA LEU A 205 -0.85 0.52 -18.03
C LEU A 205 -1.89 1.04 -19.02
N ARG A 206 -3.19 0.76 -18.82
CA ARG A 206 -4.24 1.37 -19.67
C ARG A 206 -4.32 2.88 -19.49
N GLN A 207 -4.13 3.37 -18.27
CA GLN A 207 -4.18 4.80 -17.96
C GLN A 207 -2.86 5.51 -18.32
N THR A 208 -1.74 4.79 -18.23
CA THR A 208 -0.38 5.30 -18.49
C THR A 208 0.42 4.25 -19.26
N PRO A 209 0.28 4.18 -20.60
CA PRO A 209 0.91 3.14 -21.41
C PRO A 209 2.44 3.09 -21.29
N ASN A 210 3.11 4.22 -21.05
CA ASN A 210 4.56 4.31 -20.91
C ASN A 210 5.04 4.30 -19.43
N TYR A 211 4.23 3.77 -18.50
CA TYR A 211 4.50 3.83 -17.05
C TYR A 211 5.90 3.34 -16.66
N LEU A 212 6.39 2.24 -17.24
CA LEU A 212 7.70 1.65 -16.92
C LEU A 212 8.88 2.57 -17.25
N GLN A 213 8.75 3.45 -18.26
CA GLN A 213 9.81 4.34 -18.73
C GLN A 213 9.68 5.78 -18.19
N MET A 214 8.62 6.07 -17.41
CA MET A 214 8.31 7.42 -16.94
C MET A 214 9.29 7.94 -15.88
N PHE A 215 9.97 7.03 -15.18
CA PHE A 215 10.78 7.36 -14.02
C PHE A 215 12.27 7.19 -14.32
N GLY A 216 13.08 8.12 -13.81
CA GLY A 216 14.54 8.03 -13.91
C GLY A 216 15.12 6.93 -13.01
N PRO A 217 16.39 6.54 -13.23
CA PRO A 217 17.06 5.55 -12.41
C PRO A 217 17.15 5.97 -10.94
N LEU A 218 17.27 4.98 -10.05
CA LEU A 218 17.69 5.19 -8.66
C LEU A 218 19.22 5.19 -8.62
N THR A 219 19.81 6.25 -8.08
CA THR A 219 21.25 6.47 -8.10
C THR A 219 22.01 5.38 -7.36
N LYS A 220 21.53 4.93 -6.19
CA LYS A 220 22.23 3.86 -5.42
C LYS A 220 22.40 2.58 -6.22
N ILE A 221 21.42 2.24 -7.05
CA ILE A 221 21.45 1.04 -7.90
C ILE A 221 22.58 1.13 -8.92
N LEU A 222 22.73 2.30 -9.57
CA LEU A 222 23.78 2.50 -10.55
C LEU A 222 25.16 2.52 -9.89
N ASP A 223 25.30 3.14 -8.72
CA ASP A 223 26.59 3.23 -8.03
C ASP A 223 27.09 1.86 -7.56
N VAL A 224 26.21 1.00 -7.06
CA VAL A 224 26.57 -0.39 -6.69
C VAL A 224 27.00 -1.19 -7.92
N ALA A 225 26.36 -0.96 -9.08
CA ALA A 225 26.71 -1.64 -10.33
C ALA A 225 28.00 -1.12 -10.97
N GLN A 226 28.34 0.17 -10.82
CA GLN A 226 29.54 0.79 -11.41
C GLN A 226 30.85 0.14 -10.98
N ALA A 227 30.89 -0.51 -9.81
CA ALA A 227 32.06 -1.23 -9.33
C ALA A 227 32.30 -2.58 -10.04
N GLN A 228 31.46 -2.95 -11.01
CA GLN A 228 31.44 -4.26 -11.64
C GLN A 228 31.57 -4.15 -13.17
N SER A 229 32.16 -5.16 -13.80
CA SER A 229 32.18 -5.30 -15.26
C SER A 229 30.81 -5.78 -15.77
N PRO A 230 30.11 -5.05 -16.66
CA PRO A 230 28.74 -5.39 -17.05
C PRO A 230 28.55 -6.80 -17.59
N GLN A 231 29.40 -7.22 -18.54
CA GLN A 231 29.25 -8.52 -19.22
C GLN A 231 29.51 -9.72 -18.30
N ASP A 232 30.30 -9.53 -17.23
CA ASP A 232 30.70 -10.58 -16.31
C ASP A 232 29.85 -10.61 -15.02
N THR A 233 28.83 -9.74 -14.94
CA THR A 233 28.05 -9.52 -13.72
C THR A 233 26.58 -9.87 -13.95
N PRO A 234 26.20 -11.16 -13.92
CA PRO A 234 24.81 -11.56 -13.93
C PRO A 234 24.07 -11.04 -12.71
N ILE A 235 22.94 -10.38 -12.97
CA ILE A 235 22.10 -9.72 -11.97
C ILE A 235 20.80 -10.50 -11.77
N LEU A 236 20.50 -10.85 -10.52
CA LEU A 236 19.14 -11.21 -10.11
C LEU A 236 18.41 -9.95 -9.70
N LEU A 237 17.30 -9.64 -10.38
CA LEU A 237 16.48 -8.48 -10.06
C LEU A 237 15.07 -8.94 -9.66
N ALA A 238 14.59 -8.52 -8.49
CA ALA A 238 13.23 -8.84 -8.05
C ALA A 238 12.50 -7.58 -7.58
N GLY A 239 11.20 -7.53 -7.91
CA GLY A 239 10.39 -6.32 -7.71
C GLY A 239 10.66 -5.28 -8.78
N VAL A 240 10.52 -5.66 -10.05
CA VAL A 240 10.69 -4.77 -11.21
C VAL A 240 9.82 -3.55 -11.04
N GLY A 241 8.53 -3.69 -10.73
CA GLY A 241 7.57 -2.60 -10.57
C GLY A 241 7.67 -1.58 -11.70
N THR A 242 8.36 -0.48 -11.43
CA THR A 242 8.82 0.47 -12.45
C THR A 242 10.22 0.10 -12.94
N ALA A 243 10.48 0.14 -14.25
CA ALA A 243 11.74 -0.33 -14.82
C ALA A 243 12.99 0.55 -14.53
N GLN A 244 12.94 1.39 -13.49
CA GLN A 244 13.99 2.25 -12.94
C GLN A 244 15.27 1.50 -12.56
N SER A 245 15.16 0.23 -12.22
CA SER A 245 16.30 -0.64 -11.91
C SER A 245 16.77 -1.40 -13.15
N ALA A 246 15.84 -2.06 -13.85
CA ALA A 246 16.17 -3.02 -14.90
C ALA A 246 16.70 -2.37 -16.20
N LEU A 247 16.00 -1.37 -16.73
CA LEU A 247 16.38 -0.76 -18.01
C LEU A 247 17.77 -0.08 -18.00
N PRO A 248 18.10 0.80 -17.04
CA PRO A 248 19.39 1.50 -17.09
C PRO A 248 20.58 0.55 -16.90
N LEU A 249 20.43 -0.51 -16.11
CA LEU A 249 21.47 -1.55 -15.97
C LEU A 249 21.61 -2.36 -17.26
N ALA A 250 20.50 -2.79 -17.86
CA ALA A 250 20.55 -3.54 -19.11
C ALA A 250 21.16 -2.72 -20.26
N GLN A 251 20.88 -1.42 -20.30
CA GLN A 251 21.46 -0.48 -21.26
C GLN A 251 22.98 -0.32 -21.09
N GLN A 252 23.53 -0.56 -19.90
CA GLN A 252 24.96 -0.65 -19.65
C GLN A 252 25.57 -2.02 -20.00
N GLY A 253 24.74 -2.99 -20.42
CA GLY A 253 25.17 -4.32 -20.86
C GLY A 253 25.16 -5.41 -19.78
N PHE A 254 24.60 -5.14 -18.59
CA PHE A 254 24.48 -6.16 -17.54
C PHE A 254 23.43 -7.22 -17.91
N PRO A 255 23.76 -8.53 -17.89
CA PRO A 255 22.77 -9.58 -18.05
C PRO A 255 21.88 -9.68 -16.82
N ILE A 256 20.56 -9.59 -17.01
CA ILE A 256 19.58 -9.52 -15.93
C ILE A 256 18.56 -10.66 -16.05
N ASP A 257 18.40 -11.42 -14.97
CA ASP A 257 17.24 -12.26 -14.72
C ASP A 257 16.28 -11.51 -13.78
N ALA A 258 15.14 -11.06 -14.31
CA ALA A 258 14.16 -10.24 -13.63
C ALA A 258 12.92 -11.05 -13.21
N LEU A 259 12.50 -10.90 -11.96
CA LEU A 259 11.29 -11.45 -11.37
C LEU A 259 10.31 -10.33 -11.02
N ASP A 260 9.07 -10.46 -11.49
CA ASP A 260 7.97 -9.59 -11.05
C ASP A 260 6.68 -10.37 -10.80
N LEU A 261 5.93 -9.96 -9.78
CA LEU A 261 4.65 -10.56 -9.42
C LEU A 261 3.52 -10.10 -10.35
N ALA A 262 3.64 -8.94 -10.99
CA ALA A 262 2.62 -8.34 -11.83
C ALA A 262 2.82 -8.76 -13.29
N PRO A 263 1.95 -9.64 -13.86
CA PRO A 263 2.16 -10.18 -15.20
C PRO A 263 2.20 -9.11 -16.29
N ALA A 264 1.42 -8.03 -16.13
CA ALA A 264 1.36 -6.94 -17.10
C ALA A 264 2.68 -6.13 -17.15
N PHE A 265 3.30 -5.87 -16.00
CA PHE A 265 4.61 -5.19 -15.95
C PHE A 265 5.72 -6.10 -16.49
N ALA A 266 5.70 -7.39 -16.14
CA ALA A 266 6.64 -8.36 -16.69
C ALA A 266 6.53 -8.45 -18.22
N GLN A 267 5.32 -8.52 -18.77
CA GLN A 267 5.09 -8.54 -20.22
C GLN A 267 5.61 -7.27 -20.90
N GLN A 268 5.31 -6.09 -20.35
CA GLN A 268 5.79 -4.84 -20.93
C GLN A 268 7.32 -4.73 -20.87
N LEU A 269 7.97 -5.16 -19.78
CA LEU A 269 9.42 -5.18 -19.70
C LEU A 269 10.03 -6.11 -20.76
N ARG A 270 9.43 -7.30 -21.00
CA ARG A 270 9.88 -8.19 -22.09
C ARG A 270 9.81 -7.52 -23.45
N GLN A 271 8.71 -6.82 -23.73
CA GLN A 271 8.54 -6.10 -24.99
C GLN A 271 9.62 -5.03 -25.15
N LEU A 272 9.84 -4.20 -24.12
CA LEU A 272 10.89 -3.18 -24.15
C LEU A 272 12.29 -3.78 -24.33
N ALA A 273 12.57 -4.91 -23.66
CA ALA A 273 13.83 -5.61 -23.80
C ALA A 273 14.05 -6.14 -25.22
N GLN A 274 13.01 -6.67 -25.86
CA GLN A 274 13.07 -7.14 -27.25
C GLN A 274 13.26 -5.98 -28.23
N GLU A 275 12.47 -4.91 -28.10
CA GLU A 275 12.53 -3.73 -28.96
C GLU A 275 13.90 -3.05 -28.94
N GLN A 276 14.53 -2.99 -27.76
CA GLN A 276 15.83 -2.35 -27.55
C GLN A 276 17.01 -3.33 -27.56
N THR A 277 16.77 -4.63 -27.81
CA THR A 277 17.79 -5.70 -27.77
C THR A 277 18.59 -5.69 -26.46
N LEU A 278 17.89 -5.55 -25.33
CA LEU A 278 18.50 -5.50 -24.01
C LEU A 278 18.67 -6.91 -23.41
N PRO A 279 19.75 -7.17 -22.65
CA PRO A 279 20.04 -8.48 -22.06
C PRO A 279 19.20 -8.74 -20.80
N ILE A 280 17.87 -8.72 -20.93
CA ILE A 280 16.92 -8.96 -19.83
C ILE A 280 16.06 -10.20 -20.12
N THR A 281 16.15 -11.20 -19.24
CA THR A 281 15.20 -12.30 -19.16
C THR A 281 14.19 -11.98 -18.07
N VAL A 282 12.89 -11.99 -18.38
CA VAL A 282 11.85 -11.66 -17.38
C VAL A 282 10.94 -12.86 -17.13
N VAL A 283 10.71 -13.17 -15.85
CA VAL A 283 9.79 -14.23 -15.40
C VAL A 283 8.74 -13.62 -14.46
N SER A 284 7.47 -14.01 -14.65
CA SER A 284 6.37 -13.54 -13.80
C SER A 284 6.15 -14.54 -12.67
N GLN A 285 6.88 -14.41 -11.56
CA GLN A 285 6.83 -15.34 -10.42
C GLN A 285 7.06 -14.62 -9.09
N ASP A 286 6.57 -15.23 -8.02
CA ASP A 286 6.85 -14.81 -6.66
C ASP A 286 8.23 -15.34 -6.23
N ILE A 287 9.13 -14.44 -5.82
CA ILE A 287 10.45 -14.83 -5.31
C ILE A 287 10.34 -15.71 -4.06
N LEU A 288 9.26 -15.55 -3.29
CA LEU A 288 8.99 -16.34 -2.10
C LEU A 288 8.32 -17.69 -2.38
N ASP A 289 7.85 -17.94 -3.60
CA ASP A 289 7.20 -19.22 -3.95
C ASP A 289 8.15 -20.39 -3.60
N PRO A 290 7.78 -21.30 -2.68
CA PRO A 290 8.64 -22.42 -2.31
C PRO A 290 9.07 -23.30 -3.49
N LEU A 291 8.30 -23.30 -4.59
CA LEU A 291 8.58 -24.05 -5.81
C LEU A 291 9.53 -23.32 -6.76
N LEU A 292 9.70 -22.00 -6.61
CA LEU A 292 10.71 -21.26 -7.36
C LEU A 292 12.10 -21.60 -6.84
N SER A 293 12.87 -22.26 -7.71
CA SER A 293 14.29 -22.55 -7.52
C SER A 293 15.13 -21.55 -8.31
N LEU A 294 15.85 -20.68 -7.60
CA LEU A 294 16.90 -19.85 -8.18
C LEU A 294 18.14 -20.74 -8.41
N LYS A 295 18.86 -20.54 -9.52
CA LYS A 295 20.08 -21.31 -9.74
C LYS A 295 21.13 -20.89 -8.70
N SER A 296 21.73 -21.89 -8.07
CA SER A 296 22.74 -21.69 -7.03
C SER A 296 23.97 -20.99 -7.61
N GLN A 297 24.49 -19.99 -6.89
CA GLN A 297 25.72 -19.26 -7.23
C GLN A 297 25.78 -18.72 -8.67
N GLN A 298 24.64 -18.36 -9.26
CA GLN A 298 24.60 -17.81 -10.62
C GLN A 298 24.94 -16.31 -10.64
N TYR A 299 24.57 -15.57 -9.59
CA TYR A 299 24.55 -14.11 -9.65
C TYR A 299 25.69 -13.47 -8.88
N ARG A 300 26.29 -12.41 -9.44
CA ARG A 300 27.27 -11.57 -8.74
C ARG A 300 26.62 -10.40 -8.02
N LEU A 301 25.44 -9.98 -8.49
CA LEU A 301 24.67 -8.89 -7.91
C LEU A 301 23.18 -9.28 -7.80
N GLY A 302 22.60 -9.10 -6.62
CA GLY A 302 21.17 -9.19 -6.37
C GLY A 302 20.60 -7.80 -6.10
N ILE A 303 19.48 -7.45 -6.73
CA ILE A 303 18.83 -6.15 -6.58
C ILE A 303 17.35 -6.38 -6.29
N LEU A 304 16.96 -6.13 -5.04
CA LEU A 304 15.61 -6.34 -4.54
C LEU A 304 14.99 -4.99 -4.16
N THR A 305 14.23 -4.42 -5.09
CA THR A 305 13.56 -3.13 -4.89
C THR A 305 12.09 -3.31 -4.55
N ASP A 306 11.67 -2.72 -3.45
CA ASP A 306 10.29 -2.69 -2.95
C ASP A 306 9.72 -4.08 -2.60
N VAL A 307 10.55 -5.13 -2.59
CA VAL A 307 10.14 -6.50 -2.23
C VAL A 307 9.90 -6.61 -0.74
N ALA A 308 10.88 -6.21 0.08
CA ALA A 308 10.81 -6.35 1.53
C ALA A 308 9.62 -5.59 2.16
N SER A 309 9.27 -4.45 1.56
CA SER A 309 8.15 -3.60 2.00
C SER A 309 6.77 -4.26 1.92
N ARG A 310 6.67 -5.40 1.22
CA ARG A 310 5.43 -6.17 1.02
C ARG A 310 5.41 -7.51 1.76
N LEU A 311 6.49 -7.84 2.47
CA LEU A 311 6.58 -9.06 3.26
C LEU A 311 5.58 -9.04 4.41
N ALA A 312 5.19 -10.21 4.87
CA ALA A 312 4.27 -10.32 6.00
C ALA A 312 4.95 -10.00 7.33
N ASP A 313 6.19 -10.50 7.50
CA ASP A 313 6.90 -10.59 8.78
C ASP A 313 8.41 -10.86 8.57
N VAL A 314 9.11 -11.11 9.68
CA VAL A 314 10.56 -11.34 9.73
C VAL A 314 10.92 -12.71 9.14
N GLU A 315 10.05 -13.72 9.31
CA GLU A 315 10.20 -15.06 8.78
C GLU A 315 10.18 -15.03 7.24
N ALA A 316 9.30 -14.23 6.64
CA ALA A 316 9.30 -14.00 5.19
C ALA A 316 10.58 -13.29 4.71
N LEU A 317 11.14 -12.37 5.51
CA LEU A 317 12.42 -11.72 5.21
C LEU A 317 13.58 -12.71 5.29
N GLU A 318 13.61 -13.59 6.29
CA GLU A 318 14.58 -14.67 6.41
C GLU A 318 14.55 -15.57 5.18
N LEU A 319 13.36 -16.03 4.77
CA LEU A 319 13.18 -16.88 3.59
C LEU A 319 13.72 -16.20 2.31
N LEU A 320 13.41 -14.92 2.14
CA LEU A 320 13.89 -14.11 1.02
C LEU A 320 15.42 -14.03 1.00
N LEU A 321 16.02 -13.63 2.12
CA LEU A 321 17.47 -13.46 2.24
C LEU A 321 18.20 -14.79 2.05
N LYS A 322 17.67 -15.88 2.61
CA LYS A 322 18.21 -17.24 2.43
C LYS A 322 18.21 -17.68 0.97
N LYS A 323 17.11 -17.48 0.26
CA LYS A 323 17.00 -17.81 -1.18
C LYS A 323 18.00 -17.02 -2.02
N VAL A 324 18.11 -15.72 -1.77
CA VAL A 324 19.03 -14.86 -2.53
C VAL A 324 20.49 -15.17 -2.17
N ALA A 325 20.80 -15.44 -0.91
CA ALA A 325 22.15 -15.86 -0.50
C ALA A 325 22.59 -17.16 -1.19
N GLN A 326 21.67 -18.10 -1.45
CA GLN A 326 21.98 -19.32 -2.21
C GLN A 326 22.22 -19.03 -3.70
N ALA A 327 21.49 -18.06 -4.26
CA ALA A 327 21.62 -17.68 -5.66
C ALA A 327 22.87 -16.84 -5.97
N LEU A 328 23.41 -16.14 -4.97
CA LEU A 328 24.62 -15.33 -5.08
C LEU A 328 25.90 -16.17 -5.03
N GLN A 329 26.87 -15.78 -5.85
CA GLN A 329 28.24 -16.26 -5.77
C GLN A 329 28.89 -15.81 -4.45
N PRO A 330 29.86 -16.58 -3.91
CA PRO A 330 30.75 -16.09 -2.84
C PRO A 330 31.34 -14.72 -3.21
N GLY A 331 31.33 -13.76 -2.28
CA GLY A 331 31.73 -12.37 -2.53
C GLY A 331 30.71 -11.52 -3.29
N GLY A 332 29.62 -12.11 -3.78
CA GLY A 332 28.54 -11.41 -4.48
C GLY A 332 27.82 -10.38 -3.58
N THR A 333 27.23 -9.37 -4.21
CA THR A 333 26.56 -8.26 -3.49
C THR A 333 25.05 -8.37 -3.59
N LEU A 334 24.33 -8.06 -2.51
CA LEU A 334 22.88 -7.87 -2.49
C LEU A 334 22.57 -6.43 -2.09
N LEU A 335 21.89 -5.69 -2.97
CA LEU A 335 21.25 -4.43 -2.64
C LEU A 335 19.75 -4.67 -2.42
N ILE A 336 19.25 -4.38 -1.23
CA ILE A 336 17.84 -4.48 -0.88
C ILE A 336 17.38 -3.20 -0.19
N ASN A 337 16.13 -2.78 -0.40
CA ASN A 337 15.52 -1.75 0.44
C ASN A 337 14.44 -2.32 1.36
N LEU A 338 14.35 -1.79 2.57
CA LEU A 338 13.31 -2.14 3.54
C LEU A 338 13.05 -0.98 4.51
N PHE A 339 11.88 -0.96 5.16
CA PHE A 339 11.60 0.06 6.16
C PHE A 339 12.23 -0.33 7.49
N LEU A 340 13.02 0.57 8.06
CA LEU A 340 13.55 0.45 9.41
C LEU A 340 12.83 1.41 10.36
N ALA A 341 12.55 0.91 11.56
CA ALA A 341 12.01 1.70 12.65
C ALA A 341 12.93 1.65 13.89
N PRO A 342 12.93 2.69 14.75
CA PRO A 342 13.64 2.64 16.03
C PRO A 342 13.11 1.53 16.94
N GLU A 343 13.98 0.92 17.74
CA GLU A 343 13.60 -0.12 18.72
C GLU A 343 12.53 0.37 19.71
N ALA A 344 12.54 1.66 20.03
CA ALA A 344 11.58 2.30 20.93
C ALA A 344 10.15 2.39 20.34
N LEU A 345 9.98 2.22 19.02
CA LEU A 345 8.64 2.22 18.42
C LEU A 345 7.93 0.90 18.79
N PRO A 346 6.79 0.95 19.49
CA PRO A 346 6.10 -0.26 19.94
C PRO A 346 5.50 -1.04 18.78
N SER A 347 5.68 -2.36 18.78
CA SER A 347 4.89 -3.25 17.92
C SER A 347 3.46 -3.34 18.44
N THR A 348 2.52 -2.86 17.64
CA THR A 348 1.08 -2.92 17.92
C THR A 348 0.36 -3.38 16.67
N PRO A 349 -0.76 -4.13 16.79
CA PRO A 349 -1.53 -4.56 15.62
C PRO A 349 -1.90 -3.39 14.69
N LEU A 350 -2.27 -2.25 15.27
CA LEU A 350 -2.60 -1.04 14.51
C LEU A 350 -1.45 -0.59 13.61
N LEU A 351 -0.22 -0.54 14.13
CA LEU A 351 0.95 -0.14 13.35
C LEU A 351 1.27 -1.18 12.27
N GLU A 352 1.44 -2.44 12.66
CA GLU A 352 1.91 -3.51 11.77
C GLU A 352 0.91 -3.77 10.64
N GLU A 353 -0.38 -3.83 10.94
CA GLU A 353 -1.43 -4.02 9.93
C GLU A 353 -1.54 -2.81 9.00
N THR A 354 -1.50 -1.58 9.54
CA THR A 354 -1.54 -0.35 8.72
C THR A 354 -0.32 -0.27 7.80
N ALA A 355 0.87 -0.59 8.31
CA ALA A 355 2.10 -0.61 7.53
C ALA A 355 1.99 -1.56 6.33
N ARG A 356 1.47 -2.77 6.54
CA ARG A 356 1.22 -3.75 5.47
C ARG A 356 0.19 -3.27 4.46
N VAL A 357 -0.91 -2.65 4.89
CA VAL A 357 -1.92 -2.06 3.98
C VAL A 357 -1.29 -1.03 3.02
N PHE A 358 -0.27 -0.31 3.48
CA PHE A 358 0.42 0.72 2.71
C PHE A 358 1.77 0.26 2.11
N ASN A 359 2.01 -1.05 1.97
CA ASN A 359 3.26 -1.61 1.43
C ASN A 359 4.49 -1.03 2.13
N SER A 360 4.47 -1.00 3.46
CA SER A 360 5.52 -0.39 4.27
C SER A 360 5.89 -1.29 5.46
N THR A 361 5.90 -2.61 5.28
CA THR A 361 6.29 -3.55 6.35
C THR A 361 7.62 -3.12 6.95
N LEU A 362 7.62 -2.89 8.26
CA LEU A 362 8.74 -2.34 9.00
C LEU A 362 9.49 -3.44 9.73
N PHE A 363 10.80 -3.25 9.84
CA PHE A 363 11.70 -4.13 10.57
C PHE A 363 12.53 -3.31 11.55
N ARG A 364 13.08 -3.99 12.55
CA ARG A 364 14.03 -3.43 13.51
C ARG A 364 15.44 -3.84 13.16
N ARG A 365 16.40 -3.03 13.59
CA ARG A 365 17.83 -3.33 13.38
C ARG A 365 18.24 -4.56 14.19
N SER A 366 17.69 -4.74 15.38
CA SER A 366 17.87 -5.95 16.20
C SER A 366 17.40 -7.22 15.48
N GLN A 367 16.25 -7.16 14.80
CA GLN A 367 15.71 -8.27 14.00
C GLN A 367 16.61 -8.58 12.81
N LEU A 368 17.02 -7.55 12.07
CA LEU A 368 17.94 -7.70 10.94
C LEU A 368 19.28 -8.32 11.38
N GLN A 369 19.88 -7.81 12.47
CA GLN A 369 21.14 -8.35 12.99
C GLN A 369 21.00 -9.84 13.33
N SER A 370 19.94 -10.21 14.05
CA SER A 370 19.69 -11.61 14.42
C SER A 370 19.52 -12.53 13.21
N LEU A 371 18.92 -12.03 12.12
CA LEU A 371 18.83 -12.76 10.85
C LEU A 371 20.19 -12.92 10.19
N LEU A 372 20.97 -11.84 10.11
CA LEU A 372 22.28 -11.85 9.46
C LEU A 372 23.30 -12.71 10.22
N ASP A 373 23.19 -12.83 11.55
CA ASP A 373 24.04 -13.73 12.35
C ASP A 373 23.85 -15.21 11.98
N CYS A 374 22.70 -15.56 11.39
CA CYS A 374 22.34 -16.92 10.99
C CYS A 374 22.44 -17.16 9.46
N LEU A 375 22.76 -16.12 8.70
CA LEU A 375 22.82 -16.17 7.24
C LEU A 375 24.23 -15.79 6.79
N PRO A 376 24.71 -16.34 5.67
CA PRO A 376 26.08 -16.08 5.26
C PRO A 376 26.15 -14.79 4.43
N LEU A 377 25.61 -13.71 5.00
CA LEU A 377 25.45 -12.38 4.45
C LEU A 377 25.95 -11.37 5.49
N THR A 378 26.94 -10.57 5.13
CA THR A 378 27.45 -9.50 6.00
C THR A 378 26.90 -8.15 5.56
N LEU A 379 26.39 -7.33 6.49
CA LEU A 379 26.01 -5.95 6.20
C LEU A 379 27.26 -5.09 5.97
N ILE A 380 27.35 -4.46 4.80
CA ILE A 380 28.44 -3.57 4.40
C ILE A 380 28.06 -2.11 4.60
N ASP A 381 26.82 -1.75 4.24
CA ASP A 381 26.35 -0.38 4.25
C ASP A 381 24.83 -0.32 4.51
N GLU A 382 24.40 0.64 5.32
CA GLU A 382 23.00 0.99 5.58
C GLU A 382 22.83 2.50 5.43
N VAL A 383 22.03 2.94 4.45
CA VAL A 383 21.78 4.36 4.21
C VAL A 383 20.29 4.63 3.95
N SER A 384 19.77 5.76 4.43
CA SER A 384 18.40 6.19 4.07
C SER A 384 18.31 6.38 2.56
N VAL A 385 17.28 5.79 1.94
CA VAL A 385 17.06 5.86 0.49
C VAL A 385 17.00 7.31 0.03
N LEU A 386 16.24 8.14 0.73
CA LEU A 386 16.03 9.52 0.29
C LEU A 386 17.21 10.44 0.61
N ALA A 387 17.94 10.19 1.69
CA ALA A 387 19.17 10.92 1.94
C ALA A 387 20.16 10.66 0.79
N TYR A 388 20.36 9.39 0.45
CA TYR A 388 21.27 8.97 -0.61
C TYR A 388 20.87 9.56 -1.97
N GLU A 389 19.60 9.40 -2.37
CA GLU A 389 19.10 9.90 -3.65
C GLU A 389 19.07 11.45 -3.73
N ARG A 390 19.02 12.18 -2.61
CA ARG A 390 19.10 13.64 -2.65
C ARG A 390 20.53 14.12 -2.81
N GLU A 391 21.47 13.43 -2.19
CA GLU A 391 22.88 13.80 -2.18
C GLU A 391 23.59 13.43 -3.49
N HIS A 392 23.33 12.22 -4.02
CA HIS A 392 24.12 11.65 -5.12
C HIS A 392 23.46 11.81 -6.50
N ARG A 393 22.18 12.19 -6.55
CA ARG A 393 21.45 12.23 -7.82
C ARG A 393 22.01 13.32 -8.75
N PRO A 394 22.25 13.00 -10.03
CA PRO A 394 22.74 13.98 -11.00
C PRO A 394 21.85 15.22 -11.07
N GLN A 395 22.46 16.41 -11.15
CA GLN A 395 21.73 17.68 -11.19
C GLN A 395 20.74 17.75 -12.37
N ASP A 396 21.11 17.14 -13.50
CA ASP A 396 20.29 17.09 -14.72
C ASP A 396 19.37 15.84 -14.77
N GLY A 397 19.34 15.03 -13.72
CA GLY A 397 18.52 13.82 -13.64
C GLY A 397 17.03 14.11 -13.42
N LEU A 398 16.16 13.19 -13.86
CA LEU A 398 14.73 13.26 -13.55
C LEU A 398 14.50 13.26 -12.04
N LYS A 399 13.67 14.17 -11.53
CA LYS A 399 13.33 14.21 -10.09
C LYS A 399 12.61 12.92 -9.66
N LEU A 400 12.82 12.53 -8.39
CA LEU A 400 12.05 11.45 -7.80
C LEU A 400 10.55 11.77 -7.82
N ASN A 401 9.75 10.73 -8.08
CA ASN A 401 8.30 10.84 -8.01
C ASN A 401 7.88 11.31 -6.60
N PRO A 402 7.06 12.36 -6.46
CA PRO A 402 6.58 12.82 -5.15
C PRO A 402 5.96 11.70 -4.32
N TRP A 403 5.14 10.83 -4.90
CA TRP A 403 4.56 9.68 -4.19
C TRP A 403 5.64 8.79 -3.57
N TYR A 404 6.70 8.49 -4.32
CA TYR A 404 7.83 7.67 -3.84
C TYR A 404 8.56 8.35 -2.68
N VAL A 405 8.76 9.67 -2.75
CA VAL A 405 9.35 10.45 -1.65
C VAL A 405 8.49 10.33 -0.39
N HIS A 406 7.18 10.58 -0.47
CA HIS A 406 6.31 10.47 0.72
C HIS A 406 6.26 9.03 1.26
N TRP A 407 6.29 8.03 0.38
CA TRP A 407 6.33 6.62 0.78
C TRP A 407 7.64 6.24 1.48
N ALA A 408 8.79 6.54 0.89
CA ALA A 408 10.09 6.22 1.49
C ALA A 408 10.35 6.94 2.82
N GLN A 409 9.68 8.07 3.10
CA GLN A 409 9.71 8.74 4.42
C GLN A 409 8.75 8.14 5.45
N GLY A 410 7.99 7.09 5.12
CA GLY A 410 6.98 6.52 6.01
C GLY A 410 5.67 7.32 6.10
N GLN A 411 5.49 8.36 5.29
CA GLN A 411 4.32 9.25 5.38
C GLN A 411 3.02 8.62 4.86
N GLN A 412 3.13 7.48 4.17
CA GLN A 412 1.98 6.68 3.79
C GLN A 412 1.40 5.88 4.96
N VAL A 413 2.14 5.71 6.06
CA VAL A 413 1.66 5.12 7.32
C VAL A 413 1.31 6.22 8.31
N PHE A 414 2.24 7.15 8.55
CA PHE A 414 2.06 8.27 9.47
C PHE A 414 1.87 9.57 8.69
N ALA A 415 0.66 10.14 8.70
CA ALA A 415 0.41 11.42 8.03
C ALA A 415 1.00 12.62 8.82
N MET A 416 2.32 12.71 8.91
CA MET A 416 3.11 13.73 9.61
C MET A 416 4.45 13.98 8.92
N ASP A 417 5.13 15.06 9.27
CA ASP A 417 6.36 15.49 8.58
C ASP A 417 7.57 14.58 8.89
N THR A 418 7.69 14.11 10.13
CA THR A 418 8.80 13.28 10.62
C THR A 418 8.32 11.92 11.17
N PRO A 419 7.94 10.97 10.31
CA PRO A 419 7.57 9.62 10.75
C PRO A 419 8.72 8.88 11.46
N PRO A 420 8.43 8.02 12.44
CA PRO A 420 9.44 7.22 13.14
C PRO A 420 9.80 5.94 12.35
N MET A 421 9.87 6.04 11.02
CA MET A 421 10.29 4.97 10.13
C MET A 421 10.67 5.57 8.78
N GLU A 422 11.63 4.98 8.11
CA GLU A 422 11.99 5.34 6.73
C GLU A 422 12.54 4.14 5.98
N LEU A 423 12.58 4.24 4.65
CA LEU A 423 13.12 3.23 3.77
C LEU A 423 14.65 3.37 3.72
N HIS A 424 15.36 2.29 3.99
CA HIS A 424 16.82 2.21 3.92
C HIS A 424 17.26 1.28 2.81
N TRP A 425 18.35 1.64 2.14
CA TRP A 425 19.17 0.70 1.37
C TRP A 425 20.06 -0.07 2.33
N LEU A 426 20.10 -1.38 2.15
CA LEU A 426 21.07 -2.28 2.75
C LEU A 426 21.91 -2.89 1.63
N THR A 427 23.23 -2.73 1.74
CA THR A 427 24.19 -3.43 0.89
C THR A 427 24.77 -4.57 1.71
N LEU A 428 24.45 -5.80 1.33
CA LEU A 428 24.92 -7.02 1.96
C LEU A 428 25.93 -7.70 1.04
N ARG A 429 26.93 -8.37 1.60
CA ARG A 429 27.90 -9.18 0.85
C ARG A 429 27.74 -10.65 1.23
N ARG A 430 27.65 -11.52 0.23
CA ARG A 430 27.73 -12.97 0.42
C ARG A 430 29.12 -13.32 0.91
N GLU A 431 29.20 -13.98 2.05
CA GLU A 431 30.47 -14.42 2.60
C GLU A 431 31.21 -15.34 1.62
N GLU A 432 32.52 -15.16 1.55
CA GLU A 432 33.42 -16.11 0.90
C GLU A 432 33.45 -17.36 1.77
N THR A 433 32.66 -18.38 1.44
CA THR A 433 32.83 -19.67 2.12
C THR A 433 34.25 -20.16 1.86
N ALA A 434 34.99 -20.45 2.93
CA ALA A 434 36.26 -21.17 2.84
C ALA A 434 36.04 -22.44 1.99
N GLU A 435 37.02 -22.72 1.13
CA GLU A 435 37.04 -23.89 0.24
C GLU A 435 36.51 -25.14 0.95
N ASP A 436 35.63 -25.86 0.25
CA ASP A 436 35.18 -27.19 0.64
C ASP A 436 36.43 -28.02 1.02
N PRO A 437 36.56 -28.55 2.26
CA PRO A 437 37.74 -29.33 2.66
C PRO A 437 37.94 -30.61 1.84
N ASN A 438 37.00 -30.95 0.95
CA ASN A 438 37.09 -32.02 -0.05
C ASN A 438 37.47 -31.56 -1.46
N SER A 439 37.81 -30.28 -1.69
CA SER A 439 38.39 -29.87 -2.97
C SER A 439 39.79 -30.49 -3.11
N PRO A 440 40.10 -31.23 -4.19
CA PRO A 440 41.41 -31.82 -4.38
C PRO A 440 42.44 -30.70 -4.51
N ASN A 441 43.31 -30.61 -3.50
CA ASN A 441 44.39 -29.65 -3.39
C ASN A 441 45.33 -29.81 -4.62
N PRO A 442 45.53 -28.80 -5.48
CA PRO A 442 46.27 -28.96 -6.74
C PRO A 442 47.81 -29.02 -6.56
N LEU A 443 48.30 -29.23 -5.34
CA LEU A 443 49.72 -29.04 -5.01
C LEU A 443 50.59 -30.29 -4.94
N PHE A 444 50.08 -31.50 -5.22
CA PHE A 444 50.94 -32.68 -5.38
C PHE A 444 50.39 -33.69 -6.39
N SER A 445 50.90 -33.66 -7.62
CA SER A 445 51.41 -34.86 -8.33
C SER A 445 51.97 -34.51 -9.71
N THR A 446 53.06 -33.77 -9.77
CA THR A 446 54.09 -34.03 -10.79
C THR A 446 55.11 -34.94 -10.15
N VAL A 447 55.04 -36.22 -10.47
CA VAL A 447 56.21 -37.09 -10.43
C VAL A 447 56.29 -37.72 -11.81
N ASP A 448 57.29 -37.25 -12.55
CA ASP A 448 57.85 -37.89 -13.72
C ASP A 448 58.18 -39.36 -13.44
N ALA A 449 57.94 -40.24 -14.42
CA ALA A 449 58.90 -41.26 -14.78
C ALA A 449 58.51 -41.90 -16.13
N GLU A 450 59.30 -41.56 -17.13
CA GLU A 450 59.64 -42.45 -18.23
C GLU A 450 60.12 -43.81 -17.68
N PHE A 451 59.53 -44.91 -18.15
CA PHE A 451 60.16 -46.10 -18.77
C PHE A 451 59.13 -47.23 -18.92
#